data_AF-A0A0M9ZKS9-F1
#
_entry.id   AF-A0A0M9ZKS9-F1
#
_cell.length_a   1.000
_cell.length_b   1.000
_cell.length_c   1.000
_cell.angle_alpha   90.00
_cell.angle_beta   90.00
_cell.angle_gamma   90.00
#
_symmetry.space_group_name_H-M   'P 1'
#
loop_
_entity.id
_entity.type
_entity.pdbx_description
1 polymer ?
#
loop_
_entity_poly.entity_id
_entity_poly.type
_entity_poly.pdbx_seq_one_letter_code
_entity_poly.pdbx_strand_id
1 'polypeptide(L)'
;MASCFAELCRDESWSYLRSTGCNRQSGGRFHVRMGPGVGDESTLEAEHEDEPEVEAILGFRPTHAVHVSACCNREIDHVATALLTAAVMDVIGGVVNVDLLDGQASVVAGLPGVLGIAGDDWMALGSAEFLRAWLGHPAFRLVK
;
A
#
# COMPACT_ATOMS: atom_id res chain seq x y z
N MET A 1 18.86 -10.75 0.94
CA MET A 1 17.86 -10.79 2.03
C MET A 1 16.90 -9.65 1.74
N ALA A 2 15.59 -9.90 1.81
CA ALA A 2 14.57 -8.88 1.63
C ALA A 2 13.44 -9.16 2.63
N SER A 3 13.16 -8.17 3.46
CA SER A 3 12.07 -8.11 4.42
C SER A 3 11.32 -6.81 4.13
N CYS A 4 9.99 -6.86 4.07
CA CYS A 4 9.15 -5.72 3.74
C CYS A 4 8.08 -5.55 4.82
N PHE A 5 7.84 -4.30 5.24
CA PHE A 5 7.06 -3.92 6.43
C PHE A 5 5.93 -2.92 6.10
N ALA A 6 4.82 -2.98 6.89
CA ALA A 6 3.69 -2.03 7.06
C ALA A 6 2.66 -2.57 8.14
N GLU A 7 1.53 -1.90 8.51
CA GLU A 7 1.07 -1.70 9.94
C GLU A 7 -0.48 -1.50 10.32
N LEU A 8 -1.03 -0.26 10.48
CA LEU A 8 -2.42 0.33 10.72
C LEU A 8 -3.16 0.53 12.08
N CYS A 9 -4.08 1.53 12.03
CA CYS A 9 -4.59 2.52 13.00
C CYS A 9 -6.12 2.82 12.85
N ARG A 10 -6.73 3.44 13.87
CA ARG A 10 -8.01 4.21 13.82
C ARG A 10 -8.07 5.27 14.93
N ASP A 11 -8.35 6.53 14.58
CA ASP A 11 -9.60 7.28 14.89
C ASP A 11 -9.41 8.77 14.57
N GLU A 12 -10.35 9.39 13.82
CA GLU A 12 -10.30 10.74 13.20
C GLU A 12 -9.01 11.11 12.41
N SER A 13 -8.06 10.18 12.38
CA SER A 13 -6.78 10.15 11.70
C SER A 13 -6.87 9.12 10.58
N TRP A 14 -6.51 9.54 9.37
CA TRP A 14 -6.70 8.73 8.18
C TRP A 14 -5.60 7.68 8.01
N SER A 15 -5.99 6.58 7.37
CA SER A 15 -5.24 5.33 7.30
C SER A 15 -4.34 5.24 6.06
N TYR A 16 -3.13 4.68 6.16
CA TYR A 16 -2.26 4.30 5.03
C TYR A 16 -2.27 2.76 4.87
N LEU A 17 -2.01 2.21 3.68
CA LEU A 17 -2.05 0.75 3.47
C LEU A 17 -1.06 0.31 2.38
N ARG A 18 0.00 -0.43 2.72
CA ARG A 18 1.04 -0.85 1.77
C ARG A 18 0.94 -2.34 1.40
N SER A 19 1.22 -2.67 0.14
CA SER A 19 1.29 -4.03 -0.38
C SER A 19 2.72 -4.32 -0.88
N THR A 20 3.50 -5.11 -0.15
CA THR A 20 4.91 -5.41 -0.47
C THR A 20 5.28 -6.86 -0.15
N GLY A 21 6.26 -7.42 -0.87
CA GLY A 21 6.45 -8.87 -0.94
C GLY A 21 6.68 -9.61 0.38
N CYS A 22 5.85 -10.62 0.67
CA CYS A 22 6.09 -11.51 1.79
C CYS A 22 7.08 -12.64 1.43
N ASN A 23 8.02 -12.90 2.34
CA ASN A 23 8.99 -13.98 2.26
C ASN A 23 8.42 -15.28 2.86
N ARG A 24 8.77 -16.44 2.27
CA ARG A 24 8.01 -17.70 2.38
C ARG A 24 8.21 -18.47 3.71
N GLN A 25 7.86 -17.86 4.84
CA GLN A 25 7.97 -18.48 6.17
C GLN A 25 6.63 -18.90 6.79
N SER A 26 5.52 -18.25 6.43
CA SER A 26 4.16 -18.67 6.79
C SER A 26 3.55 -19.53 5.66
N GLY A 27 2.87 -20.62 6.01
CA GLY A 27 2.34 -21.59 5.05
C GLY A 27 1.13 -21.13 4.20
N GLY A 28 0.73 -19.87 4.31
CA GLY A 28 -0.39 -19.28 3.57
C GLY A 28 0.02 -18.59 2.26
N ARG A 29 -0.96 -18.34 1.38
CA ARG A 29 -0.72 -17.51 0.16
C ARG A 29 -0.72 -16.00 0.44
N PHE A 30 -1.50 -15.57 1.43
CA PHE A 30 -1.66 -14.16 1.79
C PHE A 30 -1.37 -13.99 3.28
N HIS A 31 -0.86 -12.83 3.63
CA HIS A 31 -0.66 -12.37 4.98
C HIS A 31 -1.38 -11.04 5.15
N VAL A 32 -2.16 -10.92 6.23
CA VAL A 32 -2.82 -9.68 6.66
C VAL A 32 -2.48 -9.49 8.12
N ARG A 33 -1.92 -8.33 8.47
CA ARG A 33 -1.52 -7.97 9.83
C ARG A 33 -2.10 -6.61 10.19
N MET A 34 -2.50 -6.48 11.46
CA MET A 34 -3.02 -5.25 12.07
C MET A 34 -2.20 -4.95 13.33
N GLY A 35 -1.99 -3.67 13.66
CA GLY A 35 -1.37 -3.21 14.91
C GLY A 35 -0.16 -2.30 14.67
N PRO A 36 0.43 -1.71 15.73
CA PRO A 36 1.67 -0.95 15.64
C PRO A 36 2.79 -1.89 15.15
N GLY A 37 3.47 -1.46 14.09
CA GLY A 37 3.85 -2.29 12.93
C GLY A 37 4.64 -3.53 13.25
N VAL A 38 5.96 -3.43 13.12
CA VAL A 38 6.90 -4.40 13.70
C VAL A 38 7.91 -3.63 14.56
N GLY A 39 7.36 -2.93 15.53
CA GLY A 39 8.07 -2.03 16.42
C GLY A 39 7.06 -1.19 17.20
N ASP A 40 7.56 -0.38 18.12
CA ASP A 40 6.78 0.69 18.73
C ASP A 40 6.71 1.92 17.78
N GLU A 41 6.05 2.97 18.25
CA GLU A 41 5.86 4.25 17.54
C GLU A 41 7.17 4.81 16.94
N SER A 42 8.32 4.62 17.61
CA SER A 42 9.62 5.09 17.12
C SER A 42 10.11 4.37 15.86
N THR A 43 9.62 3.15 15.61
CA THR A 43 9.96 2.39 14.40
C THR A 43 9.18 2.93 13.20
N LEU A 44 7.89 3.24 13.37
CA LEU A 44 7.10 3.89 12.33
C LEU A 44 7.66 5.29 11.99
N GLU A 45 8.06 6.05 13.01
CA GLU A 45 8.65 7.37 12.77
C GLU A 45 9.94 7.30 11.94
N ALA A 46 10.80 6.32 12.21
CA ALA A 46 12.04 6.11 11.49
C ALA A 46 11.85 5.54 10.07
N GLU A 47 10.84 4.69 9.84
CA GLU A 47 10.54 4.16 8.48
C GLU A 47 9.95 5.22 7.54
N HIS A 48 9.34 6.29 8.06
CA HIS A 48 8.76 7.39 7.28
C HIS A 48 9.49 8.75 7.45
N GLU A 49 10.66 8.80 8.11
CA GLU A 49 11.44 10.05 8.26
C GLU A 49 11.84 10.64 6.90
N ASP A 50 12.10 9.77 5.92
CA ASP A 50 12.51 10.12 4.54
C ASP A 50 11.33 10.26 3.54
N GLU A 51 10.06 10.22 3.97
CA GLU A 51 8.87 10.28 3.09
C GLU A 51 8.00 11.58 3.24
N PRO A 52 8.56 12.81 3.30
CA PRO A 52 7.79 14.03 3.59
C PRO A 52 6.72 14.38 2.53
N GLU A 53 6.89 13.88 1.31
CA GLU A 53 5.94 14.03 0.20
C GLU A 53 4.60 13.33 0.47
N VAL A 54 4.61 12.25 1.26
CA VAL A 54 3.40 11.53 1.65
C VAL A 54 2.53 12.43 2.53
N GLU A 55 3.10 13.08 3.54
CA GLU A 55 2.37 14.04 4.37
C GLU A 55 1.88 15.25 3.54
N ALA A 56 2.68 15.73 2.59
CA ALA A 56 2.28 16.84 1.71
C ALA A 56 1.09 16.50 0.80
N ILE A 57 0.97 15.27 0.30
CA ILE A 57 -0.17 14.81 -0.52
C ILE A 57 -1.40 14.53 0.34
N LEU A 58 -1.20 13.94 1.53
CA LEU A 58 -2.28 13.52 2.41
C LEU A 58 -2.86 14.69 3.24
N GLY A 59 -2.05 15.70 3.54
CA GLY A 59 -2.39 16.80 4.45
C GLY A 59 -2.30 16.44 5.93
N PHE A 60 -1.77 15.26 6.27
CA PHE A 60 -1.55 14.75 7.62
C PHE A 60 -0.47 13.65 7.59
N ARG A 61 0.22 13.44 8.71
CA ARG A 61 1.13 12.30 8.90
C ARG A 61 0.32 11.04 9.30
N PRO A 62 0.35 9.94 8.53
CA PRO A 62 -0.33 8.70 8.92
C PRO A 62 0.28 8.15 10.21
N THR A 63 -0.56 7.84 11.19
CA THR A 63 -0.07 7.31 12.48
C THR A 63 0.15 5.81 12.46
N HIS A 64 -0.54 5.02 11.63
CA HIS A 64 -0.12 3.66 11.26
C HIS A 64 -0.60 3.20 9.84
N ALA A 65 -0.02 2.14 9.23
CA ALA A 65 0.01 1.85 7.77
C ALA A 65 -0.24 0.38 7.19
N VAL A 66 -1.40 -0.33 7.25
CA VAL A 66 -1.63 -1.84 7.10
C VAL A 66 -0.80 -2.58 6.06
N HIS A 67 -0.53 -3.85 6.36
CA HIS A 67 -0.01 -4.82 5.38
C HIS A 67 -1.07 -5.82 4.87
N VAL A 68 -1.30 -5.80 3.56
CA VAL A 68 -1.98 -6.87 2.81
C VAL A 68 -1.03 -7.33 1.72
N SER A 69 -0.54 -8.57 1.80
CA SER A 69 0.56 -9.01 0.94
C SER A 69 0.53 -10.48 0.57
N ALA A 70 0.92 -10.79 -0.65
CA ALA A 70 1.03 -12.16 -1.15
C ALA A 70 2.43 -12.76 -0.95
N CYS A 71 2.46 -14.04 -0.56
CA CYS A 71 3.68 -14.86 -0.46
C CYS A 71 4.18 -15.36 -1.83
N CYS A 72 3.38 -15.24 -2.89
CA CYS A 72 3.73 -15.61 -4.27
C CYS A 72 3.73 -14.37 -5.21
N ASN A 73 4.19 -14.51 -6.45
CA ASN A 73 4.40 -13.39 -7.42
C ASN A 73 3.78 -13.69 -8.80
N ARG A 74 2.61 -14.33 -8.81
CA ARG A 74 1.84 -14.62 -10.03
C ARG A 74 0.79 -13.53 -10.23
N GLU A 75 0.27 -13.40 -11.44
CA GLU A 75 -0.84 -12.50 -11.78
C GLU A 75 -1.99 -12.56 -10.76
N ILE A 76 -2.48 -13.77 -10.45
CA ILE A 76 -3.55 -13.99 -9.46
C ILE A 76 -3.19 -13.51 -8.04
N ASP A 77 -1.90 -13.50 -7.68
CA ASP A 77 -1.44 -13.04 -6.37
C ASP A 77 -1.53 -11.50 -6.30
N HIS A 78 -1.15 -10.78 -7.37
CA HIS A 78 -1.32 -9.32 -7.47
C HIS A 78 -2.82 -8.95 -7.46
N VAL A 79 -3.64 -9.64 -8.26
CA VAL A 79 -5.09 -9.41 -8.36
C VAL A 79 -5.77 -9.58 -7.00
N ALA A 80 -5.52 -10.72 -6.33
CA ALA A 80 -6.10 -11.00 -5.03
C ALA A 80 -5.60 -10.05 -3.93
N THR A 81 -4.35 -9.58 -4.01
CA THR A 81 -3.81 -8.57 -3.09
C THR A 81 -4.55 -7.24 -3.27
N ALA A 82 -4.66 -6.71 -4.49
CA ALA A 82 -5.40 -5.46 -4.74
C ALA A 82 -6.89 -5.54 -4.35
N LEU A 83 -7.56 -6.67 -4.64
CA LEU A 83 -8.95 -6.88 -4.24
C LEU A 83 -9.14 -6.98 -2.72
N LEU A 84 -8.24 -7.70 -2.03
CA LEU A 84 -8.29 -7.83 -0.58
C LEU A 84 -7.99 -6.49 0.10
N THR A 85 -7.03 -5.73 -0.41
CA THR A 85 -6.75 -4.35 0.03
C THR A 85 -7.97 -3.45 -0.14
N ALA A 86 -8.59 -3.42 -1.32
CA ALA A 86 -9.77 -2.61 -1.57
C ALA A 86 -10.94 -3.01 -0.65
N ALA A 87 -11.14 -4.30 -0.38
CA ALA A 87 -12.16 -4.79 0.54
C ALA A 87 -11.87 -4.43 2.01
N VAL A 88 -10.60 -4.40 2.43
CA VAL A 88 -10.20 -3.88 3.76
C VAL A 88 -10.53 -2.39 3.86
N MET A 89 -10.16 -1.61 2.85
CA MET A 89 -10.43 -0.16 2.78
C MET A 89 -11.93 0.17 2.80
N ASP A 90 -12.79 -0.64 2.17
CA ASP A 90 -14.25 -0.44 2.26
C ASP A 90 -14.79 -0.57 3.71
N VAL A 91 -14.10 -1.34 4.57
CA VAL A 91 -14.52 -1.63 5.95
C VAL A 91 -13.90 -0.68 6.97
N ILE A 92 -12.67 -0.21 6.74
CA ILE A 92 -11.93 0.62 7.70
C ILE A 92 -11.61 2.03 7.21
N GLY A 93 -11.86 2.35 5.94
CA GLY A 93 -11.45 3.58 5.29
C GLY A 93 -9.97 3.58 4.88
N GLY A 94 -9.46 4.77 4.54
CA GLY A 94 -8.04 5.00 4.29
C GLY A 94 -7.62 5.20 2.85
N VAL A 95 -6.30 5.25 2.70
CA VAL A 95 -5.52 5.47 1.49
C VAL A 95 -4.58 4.28 1.33
N VAL A 96 -4.54 3.71 0.13
CA VAL A 96 -3.52 2.73 -0.26
C VAL A 96 -2.26 3.45 -0.70
N ASN A 97 -1.13 2.85 -0.36
CA ASN A 97 0.16 3.10 -0.93
C ASN A 97 0.55 1.90 -1.82
N VAL A 98 0.89 2.18 -3.08
CA VAL A 98 1.30 1.18 -4.06
C VAL A 98 2.65 1.58 -4.62
N ASP A 99 3.69 0.83 -4.25
CA ASP A 99 4.97 0.79 -4.92
C ASP A 99 4.79 0.46 -6.42
N LEU A 100 5.42 1.24 -7.29
CA LEU A 100 5.28 1.23 -8.74
C LEU A 100 6.56 0.74 -9.44
N LEU A 101 6.40 0.09 -10.59
CA LEU A 101 7.48 -0.18 -11.53
C LEU A 101 7.73 1.04 -12.43
N ASP A 102 8.95 1.18 -12.95
CA ASP A 102 9.33 2.20 -13.94
C ASP A 102 8.26 2.41 -15.02
N GLY A 103 7.81 3.66 -15.16
CA GLY A 103 6.80 4.08 -16.13
C GLY A 103 5.34 3.85 -15.70
N GLN A 104 5.05 3.07 -14.65
CA GLN A 104 3.68 2.90 -14.17
C GLN A 104 3.07 4.19 -13.61
N ALA A 105 3.87 5.10 -13.02
CA ALA A 105 3.40 6.41 -12.53
C ALA A 105 2.56 7.17 -13.56
N SER A 106 3.06 7.27 -14.80
CA SER A 106 2.38 7.93 -15.92
C SER A 106 1.03 7.28 -16.29
N VAL A 107 0.88 5.98 -16.02
CA VAL A 107 -0.35 5.21 -16.27
C VAL A 107 -1.33 5.37 -15.12
N VAL A 108 -0.87 5.30 -13.87
CA VAL A 108 -1.73 5.37 -12.69
C VAL A 108 -2.20 6.78 -12.38
N ALA A 109 -1.41 7.82 -12.66
CA ALA A 109 -1.74 9.22 -12.34
C ALA A 109 -3.08 9.71 -12.95
N GLY A 110 -3.56 9.09 -14.03
CA GLY A 110 -4.86 9.41 -14.65
C GLY A 110 -6.04 8.57 -14.16
N LEU A 111 -5.85 7.65 -13.21
CA LEU A 111 -6.90 6.72 -12.76
C LEU A 111 -7.82 7.35 -11.70
N PRO A 112 -9.14 7.04 -11.73
CA PRO A 112 -10.06 7.42 -10.66
C PRO A 112 -9.57 6.98 -9.28
N GLY A 113 -9.76 7.83 -8.28
CA GLY A 113 -9.37 7.56 -6.90
C GLY A 113 -7.89 7.74 -6.57
N VAL A 114 -7.00 8.10 -7.51
CA VAL A 114 -5.62 8.49 -7.18
C VAL A 114 -5.61 9.86 -6.49
N LEU A 115 -4.81 9.97 -5.43
CA LEU A 115 -4.62 11.18 -4.63
C LEU A 115 -3.31 11.89 -4.96
N GLY A 116 -2.27 11.12 -5.31
CA GLY A 116 -0.98 11.68 -5.76
C GLY A 116 0.06 10.62 -6.05
N ILE A 117 1.17 11.06 -6.64
CA ILE A 117 2.39 10.27 -6.87
C ILE A 117 3.50 10.93 -6.05
N ALA A 118 4.34 10.13 -5.42
CA ALA A 118 5.44 10.55 -4.55
C ALA A 118 6.68 9.68 -4.76
N GLY A 119 7.78 10.04 -4.11
CA GLY A 119 9.06 9.36 -4.17
C GLY A 119 9.55 9.25 -5.61
N ASP A 120 9.84 10.36 -6.29
CA ASP A 120 10.40 10.36 -7.66
C ASP A 120 9.73 9.32 -8.61
N ASP A 121 8.40 9.30 -8.65
CA ASP A 121 7.55 8.39 -9.43
C ASP A 121 7.56 6.88 -9.04
N TRP A 122 8.19 6.45 -7.93
CA TRP A 122 8.12 5.04 -7.48
C TRP A 122 6.88 4.70 -6.65
N MET A 123 6.02 5.66 -6.28
CA MET A 123 4.95 5.45 -5.29
C MET A 123 3.63 6.15 -5.65
N ALA A 124 2.50 5.42 -5.64
CA ALA A 124 1.15 5.98 -5.78
C ALA A 124 0.35 5.93 -4.49
N LEU A 125 -0.34 7.03 -4.17
CA LEU A 125 -1.34 7.13 -3.10
C LEU A 125 -2.74 7.19 -3.71
N GLY A 126 -3.70 6.42 -3.19
CA GLY A 126 -5.07 6.41 -3.72
C GLY A 126 -6.13 5.74 -2.84
N SER A 127 -7.38 5.71 -3.28
CA SER A 127 -8.50 5.09 -2.59
C SER A 127 -8.73 3.63 -3.00
N ALA A 128 -9.76 2.99 -2.44
CA ALA A 128 -10.23 1.67 -2.91
C ALA A 128 -10.73 1.70 -4.37
N GLU A 129 -11.14 2.87 -4.88
CA GLU A 129 -11.48 3.07 -6.29
C GLU A 129 -10.24 2.99 -7.18
N PHE A 130 -9.12 3.58 -6.76
CA PHE A 130 -7.83 3.47 -7.49
C PHE A 130 -7.42 2.02 -7.68
N LEU A 131 -7.49 1.18 -6.66
CA LEU A 131 -7.16 -0.24 -6.79
C LEU A 131 -8.06 -0.98 -7.79
N ARG A 132 -9.34 -0.63 -7.83
CA ARG A 132 -10.32 -1.22 -8.76
C ARG A 132 -10.09 -0.73 -10.19
N ALA A 133 -9.82 0.56 -10.37
CA ALA A 133 -9.47 1.15 -11.65
C ALA A 133 -8.13 0.60 -12.18
N TRP A 134 -7.13 0.46 -11.31
CA TRP A 134 -5.82 -0.07 -11.66
C TRP A 134 -5.89 -1.55 -12.03
N LEU A 135 -6.62 -2.35 -11.25
CA LEU A 135 -6.91 -3.76 -11.58
C LEU A 135 -7.61 -3.93 -12.93
N GLY A 136 -8.45 -2.98 -13.34
CA GLY A 136 -9.10 -2.97 -14.65
C GLY A 136 -8.18 -2.62 -15.82
N HIS A 137 -6.95 -2.16 -15.57
CA HIS A 137 -6.03 -1.72 -16.61
C HIS A 137 -5.18 -2.88 -17.17
N PRO A 138 -4.96 -2.99 -18.50
CA PRO A 138 -4.18 -4.09 -19.10
C PRO A 138 -2.71 -4.20 -18.63
N ALA A 139 -2.15 -3.11 -18.10
CA ALA A 139 -0.80 -3.07 -17.53
C ALA A 139 -0.75 -3.31 -16.01
N PHE A 140 -1.87 -3.74 -15.40
CA PHE A 140 -1.96 -3.99 -13.97
C PHE A 140 -0.89 -4.95 -13.48
N ARG A 141 -0.03 -4.46 -12.59
CA ARG A 141 0.94 -5.26 -11.86
C ARG A 141 1.37 -4.48 -10.62
N LEU A 142 1.32 -5.12 -9.46
CA LEU A 142 1.91 -4.58 -8.23
C LEU A 142 3.39 -4.93 -8.18
N VAL A 143 4.21 -4.05 -7.61
CA VAL A 143 5.57 -4.39 -7.17
C VAL A 143 5.51 -5.47 -6.09
N LYS A 144 6.58 -6.26 -5.97
CA LYS A 144 6.71 -7.28 -4.94
C LYS A 144 8.14 -7.43 -4.43
#